data_AF-A0A959ZRK3-F1
#
_entry.id   AF-A0A959ZRK3-F1
#
_cell.length_a   1.000
_cell.length_b   1.000
_cell.length_c   1.000
_cell.angle_alpha   90.00
_cell.angle_beta   90.00
_cell.angle_gamma   90.00
#
_symmetry.space_group_name_H-M   'P 1'
#
loop_
_entity.id
_entity.type
_entity.pdbx_description
1 polymer ?
#
loop_
_entity_poly.entity_id
_entity_poly.type
_entity_poly.pdbx_seq_one_letter_code
_entity_poly.pdbx_strand_id
1 'polypeptide(L)'
;ANTLYRPRPAFYTDPQWDGLADWEVELGPHYVTAERMLGVTLYRDTGPADQLLHEYADEIGADKTYSNTQVGVFFGEENKTVPDPYFGGEGPDRTGCRKCGSCMVGCRYGAKNTLVKNYLYFAEKLGVKVFPGREVTSVKPLGPAADGTRGYELMTDRSGAVLRHRRKKITAGGVIFSAGALGTNKLLANCLHNGDLPNLSPRIGHVVRTNSESIQAVTARDDERDFSDSVAITSSIYPDPDTHIEVVTYGQAGDVMSRLYTIYTGNGTRLTRPVRFLAAMARHPVDTLHLLFRPRHWSRRTVILLVMQALDSAMRLKPVKKKFGKGVRLQTEQDPERPNPTFIQAAEDATKWFAKRTGGIPQVSFGESLFNIPTTAHILGGAVVGHSPETGVIDLDNHVFGYENLMICDGSAVPANPGVNPSLTITAMTERAMSKIPPKHADGRLKHLPSEARPARTADNTPPPREPGPSETAESWTPLEP
;
A
#
# COMPACT_ATOMS: atom_id res chain seq x y z
N ALA A 1 -2.82 1.51 -5.74
CA ALA A 1 -3.06 0.84 -7.04
C ALA A 1 -4.14 -0.25 -6.89
N ASN A 2 -4.07 -1.34 -7.67
CA ASN A 2 -4.83 -2.60 -7.54
C ASN A 2 -3.88 -3.80 -7.64
N THR A 3 -2.59 -3.57 -7.44
CA THR A 3 -1.55 -4.58 -7.51
C THR A 3 -1.45 -5.32 -6.19
N LEU A 4 -1.33 -6.65 -6.26
CA LEU A 4 -1.54 -7.55 -5.13
C LEU A 4 -0.50 -8.68 -5.16
N TYR A 5 0.76 -8.36 -4.85
CA TYR A 5 1.83 -9.35 -4.72
C TYR A 5 1.96 -9.86 -3.29
N ARG A 6 2.40 -11.12 -3.18
CA ARG A 6 2.99 -11.62 -1.93
C ARG A 6 4.45 -11.14 -1.81
N PRO A 7 4.90 -10.75 -0.61
CA PRO A 7 6.30 -10.44 -0.36
C PRO A 7 7.22 -11.65 -0.57
N ARG A 8 8.50 -11.39 -0.81
CA ARG A 8 9.57 -12.39 -0.85
C ARG A 8 10.01 -12.81 0.57
N PRO A 9 10.73 -13.94 0.74
CA PRO A 9 11.12 -14.49 2.05
C PRO A 9 11.71 -13.49 3.05
N ALA A 10 12.54 -12.55 2.59
CA ALA A 10 13.19 -11.54 3.44
C ALA A 10 12.21 -10.71 4.29
N PHE A 11 10.97 -10.50 3.84
CA PHE A 11 9.94 -9.81 4.62
C PHE A 11 9.52 -10.60 5.87
N TYR A 12 9.38 -11.92 5.75
CA TYR A 12 8.90 -12.78 6.83
C TYR A 12 9.97 -13.01 7.90
N THR A 13 11.25 -12.87 7.54
CA THR A 13 12.40 -13.04 8.44
C THR A 13 13.03 -11.70 8.88
N ASP A 14 12.30 -10.58 8.77
CA ASP A 14 12.80 -9.28 9.20
C ASP A 14 13.07 -9.28 10.72
N PRO A 15 14.21 -8.78 11.21
CA PRO A 15 14.56 -8.81 12.62
C PRO A 15 13.57 -8.13 13.58
N GLN A 16 12.68 -7.25 13.08
CA GLN A 16 11.66 -6.58 13.90
C GLN A 16 10.63 -7.56 14.49
N TRP A 17 10.37 -8.67 13.80
CA TRP A 17 9.32 -9.62 14.17
C TRP A 17 9.71 -11.08 13.97
N ASP A 18 10.92 -11.34 13.46
CA ASP A 18 11.50 -12.67 13.45
C ASP A 18 11.50 -13.28 14.88
N GLY A 19 11.24 -14.57 14.97
CA GLY A 19 11.13 -15.29 16.25
C GLY A 19 9.80 -15.15 17.00
N LEU A 20 8.85 -14.31 16.55
CA LEU A 20 7.48 -14.29 17.10
C LEU A 20 6.62 -15.44 16.56
N ALA A 21 6.79 -15.79 15.29
CA ALA A 21 6.11 -16.88 14.59
C ALA A 21 6.87 -17.22 13.31
N ASP A 22 6.54 -18.37 12.70
CA ASP A 22 6.86 -18.62 11.29
C ASP A 22 5.85 -17.85 10.43
N TRP A 23 6.19 -16.60 10.08
CA TRP A 23 5.24 -15.67 9.46
C TRP A 23 4.81 -16.07 8.05
N GLU A 24 5.67 -16.76 7.30
CA GLU A 24 5.31 -17.25 5.97
C GLU A 24 4.23 -18.33 6.09
N VAL A 25 4.41 -19.28 7.01
CA VAL A 25 3.42 -20.33 7.29
C VAL A 25 2.15 -19.76 7.91
N GLU A 26 2.29 -18.92 8.93
CA GLU A 26 1.18 -18.35 9.68
C GLU A 26 0.31 -17.43 8.80
N LEU A 27 0.89 -16.63 7.90
CA LEU A 27 0.13 -15.76 7.00
C LEU A 27 -0.37 -16.46 5.73
N GLY A 28 0.20 -17.61 5.35
CA GLY A 28 -0.13 -18.33 4.11
C GLY A 28 -1.63 -18.54 3.86
N PRO A 29 -2.40 -19.14 4.79
CA PRO A 29 -3.85 -19.31 4.65
C PRO A 29 -4.62 -17.98 4.55
N HIS A 30 -4.12 -16.93 5.19
CA HIS A 30 -4.74 -15.61 5.18
C HIS A 30 -4.45 -14.84 3.89
N TYR A 31 -3.30 -15.07 3.25
CA TYR A 31 -3.05 -14.61 1.90
C TYR A 31 -4.04 -15.22 0.90
N VAL A 32 -4.30 -16.53 0.98
CA VAL A 32 -5.29 -17.19 0.12
C VAL A 32 -6.68 -16.56 0.28
N THR A 33 -7.08 -16.28 1.52
CA THR A 33 -8.36 -15.59 1.80
C THR A 33 -8.36 -14.19 1.22
N ALA A 34 -7.30 -13.41 1.44
CA ALA A 34 -7.16 -12.05 0.94
C ALA A 34 -7.16 -11.99 -0.59
N GLU A 35 -6.47 -12.91 -1.26
CA GLU A 35 -6.42 -13.00 -2.73
C GLU A 35 -7.81 -13.24 -3.32
N ARG A 36 -8.54 -14.19 -2.74
CA ARG A 36 -9.92 -14.50 -3.13
C ARG A 36 -10.85 -13.31 -2.92
N MET A 37 -10.80 -12.69 -1.74
CA MET A 37 -11.64 -11.53 -1.42
C MET A 37 -11.34 -10.31 -2.28
N LEU A 38 -10.06 -10.05 -2.57
CA LEU A 38 -9.64 -8.94 -3.42
C LEU A 38 -9.78 -9.26 -4.91
N GLY A 39 -10.09 -10.51 -5.26
CA GLY A 39 -10.30 -10.95 -6.64
C GLY A 39 -9.02 -10.88 -7.46
N VAL A 40 -7.91 -11.37 -6.89
CA VAL A 40 -6.59 -11.38 -7.52
C VAL A 40 -6.64 -12.22 -8.79
N THR A 41 -6.22 -11.63 -9.90
CA THR A 41 -6.04 -12.29 -11.19
C THR A 41 -4.78 -11.77 -11.87
N LEU A 42 -4.16 -12.59 -12.70
CA LEU A 42 -3.04 -12.17 -13.53
C LEU A 42 -3.53 -11.24 -14.66
N TYR A 43 -2.86 -10.11 -14.86
CA TYR A 43 -3.02 -9.31 -16.08
C TYR A 43 -2.34 -10.04 -17.25
N ARG A 44 -3.02 -10.26 -18.37
CA ARG A 44 -2.49 -11.10 -19.47
C ARG A 44 -2.15 -10.35 -20.75
N ASP A 45 -2.54 -9.08 -20.87
CA ASP A 45 -2.20 -8.32 -22.06
C ASP A 45 -0.78 -7.77 -21.99
N THR A 46 -0.29 -7.30 -23.13
CA THR A 46 1.03 -6.66 -23.25
C THR A 46 0.86 -5.35 -23.99
N GLY A 47 1.33 -4.26 -23.40
CA GLY A 47 1.38 -2.94 -24.01
C GLY A 47 2.80 -2.43 -24.26
N PRO A 48 2.95 -1.20 -24.78
CA PRO A 48 4.26 -0.63 -25.06
C PRO A 48 5.18 -0.50 -23.84
N ALA A 49 4.63 -0.25 -22.65
CA ALA A 49 5.40 -0.19 -21.41
C ALA A 49 5.96 -1.57 -21.02
N ASP A 50 5.16 -2.62 -21.21
CA ASP A 50 5.53 -4.01 -20.91
C ASP A 50 6.65 -4.50 -21.83
N GLN A 51 6.58 -4.13 -23.11
CA GLN A 51 7.63 -4.43 -24.09
C GLN A 51 8.96 -3.77 -23.71
N LEU A 52 8.93 -2.49 -23.33
CA LEU A 52 10.14 -1.79 -22.86
C LEU A 52 10.73 -2.43 -21.61
N LEU A 53 9.89 -2.84 -20.66
CA LEU A 53 10.38 -3.49 -19.44
C LEU A 53 10.99 -4.86 -19.74
N HIS A 54 10.38 -5.63 -20.62
CA HIS A 54 10.89 -6.93 -21.04
C HIS A 54 12.23 -6.80 -21.79
N GLU A 55 12.35 -5.84 -22.72
CA GLU A 55 13.62 -5.53 -23.39
C GLU A 55 14.71 -5.11 -22.40
N TYR A 56 14.38 -4.27 -21.40
CA TYR A 56 15.32 -3.90 -20.35
C TYR A 56 15.74 -5.10 -19.51
N ALA A 57 14.80 -5.97 -19.15
CA ALA A 57 15.05 -7.19 -18.38
C ALA A 57 16.04 -8.12 -19.11
N ASP A 58 15.83 -8.33 -20.41
CA ASP A 58 16.73 -9.13 -21.25
C ASP A 58 18.14 -8.54 -21.30
N GLU A 59 18.27 -7.22 -21.49
CA GLU A 59 19.58 -6.56 -21.57
C GLU A 59 20.40 -6.66 -20.28
N ILE A 60 19.75 -6.68 -19.11
CA ILE A 60 20.41 -6.80 -17.81
C ILE A 60 20.49 -8.25 -17.30
N GLY A 61 19.96 -9.23 -18.05
CA GLY A 61 19.92 -10.64 -17.63
C GLY A 61 18.94 -10.95 -16.50
N ALA A 62 17.87 -10.17 -16.37
CA ALA A 62 16.79 -10.33 -15.39
C ALA A 62 15.48 -10.86 -16.00
N ASP A 63 15.51 -11.35 -17.24
CA ASP A 63 14.39 -11.91 -18.01
C ASP A 63 13.59 -12.96 -17.22
N LYS A 64 14.27 -13.83 -16.47
CA LYS A 64 13.64 -14.88 -15.65
C LYS A 64 12.74 -14.36 -14.53
N THR A 65 12.90 -13.09 -14.15
CA THR A 65 12.11 -12.43 -13.10
C THR A 65 11.00 -11.55 -13.67
N TYR A 66 10.96 -11.36 -14.99
CA TYR A 66 9.88 -10.64 -15.64
C TYR A 66 8.56 -11.35 -15.38
N SER A 67 7.57 -10.59 -14.93
CA SER A 67 6.24 -11.12 -14.68
C SER A 67 5.17 -10.07 -14.91
N ASN A 68 4.05 -10.52 -15.46
CA ASN A 68 2.84 -9.71 -15.50
C ASN A 68 2.25 -9.55 -14.09
N THR A 69 1.58 -8.43 -13.89
CA THR A 69 1.14 -8.02 -12.56
C THR A 69 -0.13 -8.74 -12.09
N GLN A 70 -0.11 -9.20 -10.84
CA GLN A 70 -1.30 -9.67 -10.14
C GLN A 70 -2.18 -8.49 -9.71
N VAL A 71 -3.44 -8.47 -10.15
CA VAL A 71 -4.35 -7.33 -10.00
C VAL A 71 -5.74 -7.70 -9.50
N GLY A 72 -6.35 -6.82 -8.71
CA GLY A 72 -7.76 -6.92 -8.27
C GLY A 72 -8.74 -6.27 -9.26
N VAL A 73 -8.86 -6.82 -10.47
CA VAL A 73 -9.69 -6.28 -11.57
C VAL A 73 -10.47 -7.41 -12.24
N PHE A 74 -11.76 -7.16 -12.51
CA PHE A 74 -12.56 -8.05 -13.34
C PHE A 74 -12.36 -7.69 -14.83
N PHE A 75 -11.75 -8.60 -15.60
CA PHE A 75 -11.53 -8.39 -17.03
C PHE A 75 -12.78 -8.68 -17.85
N GLY A 76 -13.35 -9.90 -17.77
CA GLY A 76 -14.61 -10.26 -18.42
C GLY A 76 -14.69 -9.86 -19.90
N GLU A 77 -15.92 -9.75 -20.42
CA GLU A 77 -16.16 -9.10 -21.71
C GLU A 77 -16.23 -7.57 -21.50
N GLU A 78 -15.50 -6.81 -22.33
CA GLU A 78 -15.36 -5.37 -22.16
C GLU A 78 -16.72 -4.65 -22.09
N ASN A 79 -16.90 -3.77 -21.10
CA ASN A 79 -18.12 -2.99 -20.88
C ASN A 79 -19.39 -3.82 -20.63
N LYS A 80 -19.30 -5.15 -20.52
CA LYS A 80 -20.44 -6.01 -20.17
C LYS A 80 -20.54 -6.17 -18.66
N THR A 81 -21.71 -5.86 -18.13
CA THR A 81 -22.05 -6.11 -16.74
C THR A 81 -22.58 -7.53 -16.57
N VAL A 82 -22.04 -8.24 -15.58
CA VAL A 82 -22.45 -9.58 -15.18
C VAL A 82 -22.75 -9.60 -13.67
N PRO A 83 -23.60 -10.54 -13.21
CA PRO A 83 -23.74 -10.83 -11.79
C PRO A 83 -22.38 -11.11 -11.14
N ASP A 84 -22.29 -10.93 -9.82
CA ASP A 84 -21.03 -11.04 -9.08
C ASP A 84 -20.21 -12.30 -9.43
N PRO A 85 -19.05 -12.12 -10.09
CA PRO A 85 -18.23 -13.24 -10.55
C PRO A 85 -17.29 -13.78 -9.46
N TYR A 86 -17.21 -13.14 -8.28
CA TYR A 86 -16.24 -13.49 -7.24
C TYR A 86 -16.83 -14.34 -6.12
N PHE A 87 -18.11 -14.15 -5.78
CA PHE A 87 -18.71 -14.74 -4.59
C PHE A 87 -20.03 -15.46 -4.89
N GLY A 88 -20.10 -16.16 -6.02
CA GLY A 88 -21.25 -16.97 -6.40
C GLY A 88 -22.55 -16.17 -6.59
N GLY A 89 -22.45 -14.92 -7.05
CA GLY A 89 -23.60 -14.03 -7.23
C GLY A 89 -24.05 -13.29 -5.97
N GLU A 90 -23.38 -13.47 -4.82
CA GLU A 90 -23.80 -12.85 -3.55
C GLU A 90 -23.25 -11.43 -3.32
N GLY A 91 -22.20 -11.05 -4.04
CA GLY A 91 -21.65 -9.69 -4.06
C GLY A 91 -22.38 -8.77 -5.05
N PRO A 92 -21.87 -7.55 -5.27
CA PRO A 92 -22.43 -6.66 -6.29
C PRO A 92 -22.04 -7.10 -7.70
N ASP A 93 -22.80 -6.68 -8.71
CA ASP A 93 -22.44 -6.87 -10.13
C ASP A 93 -21.05 -6.30 -10.48
N ARG A 94 -20.46 -6.83 -11.55
CA ARG A 94 -19.18 -6.35 -12.10
C ARG A 94 -19.29 -6.11 -13.59
N THR A 95 -18.59 -5.09 -14.06
CA THR A 95 -18.48 -4.76 -15.48
C THR A 95 -17.07 -5.02 -15.95
N GLY A 96 -16.91 -5.71 -17.09
CA GLY A 96 -15.61 -6.04 -17.65
C GLY A 96 -14.73 -4.81 -17.91
N CYS A 97 -13.44 -4.95 -17.60
CA CYS A 97 -12.47 -3.89 -17.66
C CYS A 97 -12.23 -3.43 -19.09
N ARG A 98 -12.38 -2.12 -19.32
CA ARG A 98 -12.07 -1.46 -20.58
C ARG A 98 -10.68 -0.86 -20.69
N LYS A 99 -9.76 -1.24 -19.79
CA LYS A 99 -8.34 -0.85 -19.82
C LYS A 99 -8.12 0.69 -19.91
N CYS A 100 -8.98 1.45 -19.23
CA CYS A 100 -8.96 2.92 -19.29
C CYS A 100 -7.84 3.61 -18.48
N GLY A 101 -6.89 2.87 -17.91
CA GLY A 101 -5.78 3.38 -17.10
C GLY A 101 -6.15 4.20 -15.84
N SER A 102 -7.42 4.25 -15.44
CA SER A 102 -7.90 5.11 -14.35
C SER A 102 -7.78 4.47 -12.95
N CYS A 103 -7.09 3.35 -12.81
CA CYS A 103 -7.12 2.54 -11.58
C CYS A 103 -6.59 3.28 -10.34
N MET A 104 -5.63 4.20 -10.52
CA MET A 104 -5.06 5.02 -9.45
C MET A 104 -5.95 6.19 -9.03
N VAL A 105 -6.77 6.72 -9.94
CA VAL A 105 -7.67 7.87 -9.68
C VAL A 105 -9.13 7.45 -9.43
N GLY A 106 -9.40 6.14 -9.41
CA GLY A 106 -10.72 5.56 -9.19
C GLY A 106 -11.32 4.98 -10.46
N CYS A 107 -11.70 3.69 -10.40
CA CYS A 107 -12.43 3.03 -11.47
C CYS A 107 -13.90 3.45 -11.45
N ARG A 108 -14.36 4.11 -12.51
CA ARG A 108 -15.74 4.60 -12.66
C ARG A 108 -16.69 3.56 -13.26
N TYR A 109 -16.15 2.47 -13.80
CA TYR A 109 -16.89 1.54 -14.65
C TYR A 109 -17.29 0.25 -13.95
N GLY A 110 -16.87 0.01 -12.71
CA GLY A 110 -17.26 -1.21 -11.98
C GLY A 110 -16.20 -2.32 -11.96
N ALA A 111 -15.21 -2.30 -12.86
CA ALA A 111 -14.23 -3.38 -13.02
C ALA A 111 -13.27 -3.61 -11.83
N LYS A 112 -12.77 -2.54 -11.19
CA LYS A 112 -11.83 -2.66 -10.06
C LYS A 112 -12.57 -3.21 -8.83
N ASN A 113 -12.07 -4.31 -8.24
CA ASN A 113 -12.67 -4.98 -7.10
C ASN A 113 -12.28 -4.29 -5.77
N THR A 114 -12.76 -3.06 -5.60
CA THR A 114 -12.49 -2.20 -4.43
C THR A 114 -13.15 -2.71 -3.15
N LEU A 115 -12.68 -2.26 -1.98
CA LEU A 115 -13.21 -2.66 -0.66
C LEU A 115 -14.73 -2.49 -0.49
N VAL A 116 -15.33 -1.46 -1.10
CA VAL A 116 -16.78 -1.22 -1.10
C VAL A 116 -17.59 -2.25 -1.89
N LYS A 117 -16.93 -3.17 -2.58
CA LYS A 117 -17.53 -4.22 -3.41
C LYS A 117 -17.24 -5.63 -2.91
N ASN A 118 -16.42 -5.77 -1.87
CA ASN A 118 -16.12 -7.05 -1.21
C ASN A 118 -16.30 -6.93 0.31
N TYR A 119 -15.23 -6.73 1.09
CA TYR A 119 -15.24 -6.66 2.56
C TYR A 119 -16.32 -5.74 3.13
N LEU A 120 -16.39 -4.48 2.69
CA LEU A 120 -17.37 -3.54 3.24
C LEU A 120 -18.80 -3.88 2.79
N TYR A 121 -18.96 -4.36 1.55
CA TYR A 121 -20.26 -4.78 1.03
C TYR A 121 -20.86 -5.90 1.91
N PHE A 122 -20.06 -6.93 2.19
CA PHE A 122 -20.49 -8.03 3.03
C PHE A 122 -20.63 -7.65 4.50
N ALA A 123 -19.77 -6.78 5.02
CA ALA A 123 -19.93 -6.25 6.37
C ALA A 123 -21.29 -5.55 6.54
N GLU A 124 -21.69 -4.69 5.61
CA GLU A 124 -23.00 -4.02 5.64
C GLU A 124 -24.15 -5.02 5.49
N LYS A 125 -24.04 -6.03 4.61
CA LYS A 125 -25.02 -7.13 4.48
C LYS A 125 -25.22 -7.90 5.79
N LEU A 126 -24.17 -8.01 6.60
CA LEU A 126 -24.21 -8.63 7.94
C LEU A 126 -24.65 -7.66 9.06
N GLY A 127 -25.03 -6.43 8.72
CA GLY A 127 -25.58 -5.45 9.66
C GLY A 127 -24.56 -4.49 10.28
N VAL A 128 -23.31 -4.45 9.78
CA VAL A 128 -22.36 -3.39 10.14
C VAL A 128 -22.86 -2.04 9.63
N LYS A 129 -22.72 -1.01 10.45
CA LYS A 129 -23.13 0.36 10.10
C LYS A 129 -21.90 1.20 9.78
N VAL A 130 -21.84 1.74 8.56
CA VAL A 130 -20.79 2.67 8.13
C VAL A 130 -21.27 4.12 8.31
N PHE A 131 -20.47 4.94 8.99
CA PHE A 131 -20.78 6.37 9.23
C PHE A 131 -19.79 7.27 8.47
N PRO A 132 -20.01 7.52 7.17
CA PRO A 132 -19.08 8.32 6.37
C PRO A 132 -19.03 9.79 6.82
N GLY A 133 -17.92 10.47 6.51
CA GLY A 133 -17.71 11.88 6.85
C GLY A 133 -17.50 12.14 8.36
N ARG A 134 -17.05 11.12 9.09
CA ARG A 134 -16.70 11.19 10.51
C ARG A 134 -15.23 10.85 10.72
N GLU A 135 -14.55 11.68 11.51
CA GLU A 135 -13.17 11.47 11.94
C GLU A 135 -13.17 11.23 13.45
N VAL A 136 -12.58 10.12 13.91
CA VAL A 136 -12.34 9.87 15.33
C VAL A 136 -11.17 10.75 15.77
N THR A 137 -11.36 11.51 16.85
CA THR A 137 -10.36 12.48 17.33
C THR A 137 -9.79 12.14 18.71
N SER A 138 -10.46 11.24 19.45
CA SER A 138 -9.99 10.74 20.75
C SER A 138 -10.67 9.39 21.03
N VAL A 139 -9.93 8.51 21.69
CA VAL A 139 -10.38 7.22 22.22
C VAL A 139 -9.90 7.14 23.65
N LYS A 140 -10.80 6.87 24.60
CA LYS A 140 -10.50 6.85 26.03
C LYS A 140 -11.17 5.64 26.69
N PRO A 141 -10.46 4.85 27.51
CA PRO A 141 -11.06 3.76 28.28
C PRO A 141 -12.13 4.26 29.25
N LEU A 142 -13.17 3.46 29.44
CA LEU A 142 -14.20 3.69 30.45
C LEU A 142 -13.77 3.09 31.80
N GLY A 143 -14.17 3.76 32.88
CA GLY A 143 -13.95 3.28 34.24
C GLY A 143 -12.57 3.65 34.84
N PRO A 144 -12.36 3.29 36.12
CA PRO A 144 -11.21 3.78 36.89
C PRO A 144 -9.89 3.09 36.55
N ALA A 145 -9.93 1.85 36.05
CA ALA A 145 -8.72 1.08 35.70
C ALA A 145 -7.98 1.63 34.48
N ALA A 146 -8.67 2.40 33.62
CA ALA A 146 -8.12 3.00 32.41
C ALA A 146 -7.42 2.02 31.46
N ASP A 147 -7.85 0.75 31.45
CA ASP A 147 -7.26 -0.35 30.70
C ASP A 147 -8.15 -0.86 29.55
N GLY A 148 -9.41 -0.43 29.46
CA GLY A 148 -10.33 -0.84 28.39
C GLY A 148 -11.23 -2.03 28.74
N THR A 149 -11.07 -2.62 29.93
CA THR A 149 -11.90 -3.75 30.40
C THR A 149 -13.41 -3.44 30.40
N ARG A 150 -13.78 -2.17 30.62
CA ARG A 150 -15.18 -1.69 30.58
C ARG A 150 -15.58 -1.03 29.26
N GLY A 151 -14.76 -1.16 28.23
CA GLY A 151 -14.92 -0.53 26.93
C GLY A 151 -14.35 0.88 26.85
N TYR A 152 -14.77 1.62 25.82
CA TYR A 152 -14.18 2.88 25.39
C TYR A 152 -15.25 3.94 25.11
N GLU A 153 -14.90 5.19 25.42
CA GLU A 153 -15.53 6.39 24.89
C GLU A 153 -14.74 6.88 23.68
N LEU A 154 -15.42 7.19 22.58
CA LEU A 154 -14.81 7.78 21.39
C LEU A 154 -15.46 9.13 21.10
N MET A 155 -14.62 10.09 20.74
CA MET A 155 -15.04 11.39 20.25
C MET A 155 -14.87 11.45 18.74
N THR A 156 -15.91 11.91 18.05
CA THR A 156 -15.90 12.05 16.59
C THR A 156 -16.31 13.44 16.17
N ASP A 157 -15.64 13.97 15.15
CA ASP A 157 -15.96 15.25 14.51
C ASP A 157 -16.33 15.01 13.04
N ARG A 158 -16.96 15.99 12.39
CA ARG A 158 -17.15 15.98 10.92
C ARG A 158 -15.78 16.06 10.26
N SER A 159 -15.49 15.14 9.35
CA SER A 159 -14.22 15.12 8.62
C SER A 159 -13.94 16.46 7.93
N GLY A 160 -12.72 16.98 8.09
CA GLY A 160 -12.27 18.24 7.50
C GLY A 160 -12.90 19.51 8.08
N ALA A 161 -13.65 19.42 9.20
CA ALA A 161 -14.29 20.60 9.78
C ALA A 161 -13.28 21.55 10.44
N VAL A 162 -13.26 22.80 9.98
CA VAL A 162 -12.51 23.92 10.62
C VAL A 162 -13.43 24.73 11.56
N LEU A 163 -14.72 24.79 11.26
CA LEU A 163 -15.79 25.39 12.07
C LEU A 163 -16.96 24.40 12.13
N ARG A 164 -17.82 24.53 13.16
CA ARG A 164 -19.01 23.67 13.37
C ARG A 164 -18.66 22.16 13.28
N HIS A 165 -17.78 21.71 14.16
CA HIS A 165 -17.26 20.32 14.19
C HIS A 165 -18.34 19.22 14.29
N ARG A 166 -19.58 19.55 14.70
CA ARG A 166 -20.69 18.59 14.91
C ARG A 166 -20.24 17.38 15.73
N ARG A 167 -19.55 17.67 16.83
CA ARG A 167 -18.95 16.69 17.72
C ARG A 167 -19.99 15.69 18.23
N LYS A 168 -19.63 14.41 18.23
CA LYS A 168 -20.44 13.32 18.81
C LYS A 168 -19.57 12.46 19.71
N LYS A 169 -20.21 11.94 20.75
CA LYS A 169 -19.66 10.94 21.65
C LYS A 169 -20.33 9.61 21.36
N ILE A 170 -19.56 8.55 21.28
CA ILE A 170 -20.03 7.16 21.14
C ILE A 170 -19.28 6.27 22.13
N THR A 171 -19.87 5.15 22.50
CA THR A 171 -19.22 4.14 23.35
C THR A 171 -19.16 2.80 22.62
N ALA A 172 -18.12 2.02 22.90
CA ALA A 172 -17.91 0.70 22.32
C ALA A 172 -17.29 -0.25 23.36
N GLY A 173 -17.60 -1.54 23.28
CA GLY A 173 -16.97 -2.56 24.15
C GLY A 173 -15.52 -2.86 23.76
N GLY A 174 -15.18 -2.70 22.48
CA GLY A 174 -13.83 -2.81 21.95
C GLY A 174 -13.65 -1.91 20.75
N VAL A 175 -12.40 -1.62 20.39
CA VAL A 175 -12.03 -0.70 19.31
C VAL A 175 -10.93 -1.29 18.45
N ILE A 176 -11.11 -1.23 17.13
CA ILE A 176 -10.08 -1.60 16.15
C ILE A 176 -9.68 -0.33 15.40
N PHE A 177 -8.40 0.02 15.46
CA PHE A 177 -7.82 1.13 14.73
C PHE A 177 -7.44 0.66 13.32
N SER A 178 -8.09 1.25 12.31
CA SER A 178 -7.83 0.97 10.89
C SER A 178 -7.81 2.26 10.07
N ALA A 179 -7.16 3.31 10.60
CA ALA A 179 -7.08 4.64 9.97
C ALA A 179 -5.89 4.78 9.00
N GLY A 180 -5.22 3.68 8.68
CA GLY A 180 -4.00 3.64 7.87
C GLY A 180 -2.78 4.14 8.64
N ALA A 181 -1.58 3.90 8.11
CA ALA A 181 -0.33 4.15 8.84
C ALA A 181 -0.25 5.57 9.44
N LEU A 182 -0.54 6.61 8.66
CA LEU A 182 -0.53 7.99 9.14
C LEU A 182 -1.69 8.32 10.08
N GLY A 183 -2.90 7.86 9.78
CA GLY A 183 -4.10 8.18 10.55
C GLY A 183 -4.05 7.55 11.95
N THR A 184 -3.69 6.27 12.02
CA THR A 184 -3.56 5.51 13.27
C THR A 184 -2.47 6.09 14.16
N ASN A 185 -1.26 6.29 13.63
CA ASN A 185 -0.17 6.92 14.39
C ASN A 185 -0.54 8.32 14.89
N LYS A 186 -1.23 9.13 14.08
CA LYS A 186 -1.68 10.46 14.47
C LYS A 186 -2.72 10.38 15.58
N LEU A 187 -3.68 9.47 15.50
CA LEU A 187 -4.71 9.31 16.53
C LEU A 187 -4.11 8.83 17.85
N LEU A 188 -3.26 7.79 17.82
CA LEU A 188 -2.56 7.28 19.00
C LEU A 188 -1.71 8.37 19.68
N ALA A 189 -0.93 9.11 18.89
CA ALA A 189 -0.12 10.20 19.43
C ALA A 189 -0.95 11.34 20.04
N ASN A 190 -2.14 11.64 19.48
CA ASN A 190 -3.05 12.60 20.10
C ASN A 190 -3.67 12.04 21.39
N CYS A 191 -4.07 10.77 21.42
CA CYS A 191 -4.62 10.15 22.62
C CYS A 191 -3.58 10.12 23.76
N LEU A 192 -2.34 9.76 23.46
CA LEU A 192 -1.23 9.82 24.42
C LEU A 192 -0.98 11.25 24.90
N HIS A 193 -0.92 12.22 23.98
CA HIS A 193 -0.69 13.63 24.31
C HIS A 193 -1.78 14.22 25.23
N ASN A 194 -3.03 13.82 25.03
CA ASN A 194 -4.17 14.29 25.83
C ASN A 194 -4.34 13.53 27.15
N GLY A 195 -3.61 12.43 27.35
CA GLY A 195 -3.81 11.52 28.48
C GLY A 195 -5.07 10.64 28.35
N ASP A 196 -5.60 10.49 27.14
CA ASP A 196 -6.75 9.62 26.87
C ASP A 196 -6.35 8.14 26.86
N LEU A 197 -5.14 7.85 26.38
CA LEU A 197 -4.51 6.53 26.38
C LEU A 197 -3.10 6.61 27.01
N PRO A 198 -2.97 6.71 28.34
CA PRO A 198 -1.68 6.92 29.02
C PRO A 198 -0.75 5.71 29.03
N ASN A 199 -1.28 4.49 28.96
CA ASN A 199 -0.52 3.23 29.02
C ASN A 199 0.02 2.77 27.66
N LEU A 200 -0.05 3.62 26.62
CA LEU A 200 0.45 3.26 25.31
C LEU A 200 1.96 3.05 25.32
N SER A 201 2.42 2.09 24.53
CA SER A 201 3.84 1.83 24.30
C SER A 201 4.61 3.11 23.90
N PRO A 202 5.84 3.31 24.41
CA PRO A 202 6.71 4.40 23.96
C PRO A 202 7.19 4.24 22.51
N ARG A 203 6.92 3.09 21.87
CA ARG A 203 7.32 2.77 20.48
C ARG A 203 6.38 3.33 19.43
N ILE A 204 5.32 4.05 19.80
CA ILE A 204 4.46 4.73 18.81
C ILE A 204 5.28 5.66 17.91
N GLY A 205 5.03 5.54 16.62
CA GLY A 205 5.70 6.27 15.55
C GLY A 205 7.10 5.74 15.23
N HIS A 206 7.61 4.69 15.87
CA HIS A 206 8.89 4.08 15.50
C HIS A 206 8.74 3.01 14.41
N VAL A 207 9.83 2.70 13.71
CA VAL A 207 9.87 1.66 12.66
C VAL A 207 8.82 1.93 11.59
N VAL A 208 8.79 3.17 11.12
CA VAL A 208 7.94 3.58 9.99
C VAL A 208 8.71 3.28 8.72
N ARG A 209 8.06 2.56 7.82
CA ARG A 209 8.60 1.97 6.60
C ARG A 209 8.04 2.72 5.39
N THR A 210 8.85 2.91 4.36
CA THR A 210 8.46 3.63 3.12
C THR A 210 8.54 2.73 1.88
N ASN A 211 8.69 1.43 2.10
CA ASN A 211 8.95 0.43 1.07
C ASN A 211 10.21 0.73 0.22
N SER A 212 11.12 1.55 0.78
CA SER A 212 12.34 2.04 0.13
C SER A 212 12.12 2.49 -1.32
N GLU A 213 11.16 3.39 -1.53
CA GLU A 213 10.70 3.72 -2.86
C GLU A 213 11.49 4.81 -3.59
N SER A 214 11.61 4.63 -4.91
CA SER A 214 11.86 5.71 -5.86
C SER A 214 10.80 5.68 -6.95
N ILE A 215 10.22 6.84 -7.25
CA ILE A 215 9.16 6.99 -8.25
C ILE A 215 9.69 7.90 -9.35
N GLN A 216 10.22 7.29 -10.40
CA GLN A 216 10.82 7.98 -11.55
C GLN A 216 9.91 7.82 -12.77
N ALA A 217 10.06 8.68 -13.77
CA ALA A 217 9.24 8.62 -14.97
C ALA A 217 10.03 8.98 -16.23
N VAL A 218 9.57 8.52 -17.38
CA VAL A 218 10.11 8.88 -18.69
C VAL A 218 8.96 9.31 -19.58
N THR A 219 9.00 10.55 -20.07
CA THR A 219 8.02 11.06 -21.04
C THR A 219 8.65 11.05 -22.43
N ALA A 220 8.09 10.26 -23.35
CA ALA A 220 8.43 10.30 -24.76
C ALA A 220 8.13 11.68 -25.38
N ARG A 221 8.90 12.07 -26.39
CA ARG A 221 8.73 13.37 -27.06
C ARG A 221 7.66 13.33 -28.14
N ASP A 222 7.58 12.20 -28.82
CA ASP A 222 6.57 11.83 -29.81
C ASP A 222 5.30 11.31 -29.13
N ASP A 223 4.29 11.05 -29.97
CA ASP A 223 3.01 10.45 -29.61
C ASP A 223 2.84 9.06 -30.29
N GLU A 224 3.94 8.41 -30.72
CA GLU A 224 3.89 7.14 -31.46
C GLU A 224 3.46 5.96 -30.57
N ARG A 225 3.75 6.06 -29.26
CA ARG A 225 3.42 5.05 -28.26
C ARG A 225 2.34 5.59 -27.34
N ASP A 226 1.22 4.87 -27.25
CA ASP A 226 0.18 5.16 -26.27
C ASP A 226 0.34 4.21 -25.08
N PHE A 227 0.84 4.73 -23.96
CA PHE A 227 0.97 3.97 -22.71
C PHE A 227 -0.34 3.92 -21.91
N SER A 228 -1.38 4.65 -22.31
CA SER A 228 -2.56 4.90 -21.47
C SER A 228 -3.67 3.86 -21.58
N ASP A 229 -3.61 2.97 -22.57
CA ASP A 229 -4.64 1.97 -22.89
C ASP A 229 -4.36 0.62 -22.20
N SER A 230 -4.21 0.65 -20.88
CA SER A 230 -3.94 -0.53 -20.04
C SER A 230 -4.55 -0.39 -18.64
N VAL A 231 -4.39 -1.41 -17.79
CA VAL A 231 -4.52 -1.19 -16.34
C VAL A 231 -3.30 -0.41 -15.83
N ALA A 232 -3.40 0.25 -14.68
CA ALA A 232 -2.36 1.21 -14.26
C ALA A 232 -0.98 0.60 -13.95
N ILE A 233 -0.89 -0.69 -13.63
CA ILE A 233 0.37 -1.40 -13.36
C ILE A 233 0.24 -2.78 -14.02
N THR A 234 1.13 -3.10 -14.93
CA THR A 234 0.93 -4.18 -15.92
C THR A 234 1.98 -5.28 -15.85
N SER A 235 3.24 -4.93 -15.64
CA SER A 235 4.35 -5.88 -15.49
C SER A 235 5.41 -5.36 -14.51
N SER A 236 6.29 -6.26 -14.11
CA SER A 236 7.38 -5.98 -13.20
C SER A 236 8.58 -6.90 -13.43
N ILE A 237 9.73 -6.52 -12.87
CA ILE A 237 10.98 -7.30 -12.86
C ILE A 237 11.67 -7.18 -11.51
N TYR A 238 12.56 -8.12 -11.21
CA TYR A 238 13.50 -8.04 -10.09
C TYR A 238 14.93 -8.04 -10.63
N PRO A 239 15.56 -6.86 -10.82
CA PRO A 239 16.94 -6.79 -11.32
C PRO A 239 17.96 -7.38 -10.33
N ASP A 240 17.61 -7.44 -9.05
CA ASP A 240 18.39 -8.05 -7.98
C ASP A 240 17.44 -8.65 -6.91
N PRO A 241 17.94 -9.36 -5.88
CA PRO A 241 17.08 -10.00 -4.89
C PRO A 241 16.17 -9.05 -4.10
N ASP A 242 16.60 -7.81 -3.88
CA ASP A 242 15.99 -6.85 -2.96
C ASP A 242 15.16 -5.77 -3.66
N THR A 243 15.33 -5.59 -4.98
CA THR A 243 14.71 -4.51 -5.75
C THR A 243 13.60 -5.04 -6.66
N HIS A 244 12.44 -4.38 -6.63
CA HIS A 244 11.30 -4.65 -7.51
C HIS A 244 11.00 -3.41 -8.34
N ILE A 245 10.93 -3.56 -9.67
CA ILE A 245 10.59 -2.47 -10.59
C ILE A 245 9.28 -2.80 -11.27
N GLU A 246 8.29 -1.92 -11.15
CA GLU A 246 7.01 -2.01 -11.87
C GLU A 246 6.88 -0.88 -12.88
N VAL A 247 6.29 -1.19 -14.04
CA VAL A 247 5.81 -0.15 -14.96
C VAL A 247 4.44 0.32 -14.54
N VAL A 248 4.30 1.63 -14.42
CA VAL A 248 3.09 2.31 -13.97
C VAL A 248 2.67 3.33 -15.02
N THR A 249 1.40 3.30 -15.40
CA THR A 249 0.81 4.18 -16.41
C THR A 249 -0.45 4.85 -15.88
N TYR A 250 -0.81 5.98 -16.48
CA TYR A 250 -2.08 6.63 -16.25
C TYR A 250 -2.91 6.60 -17.54
N GLY A 251 -4.22 6.44 -17.38
CA GLY A 251 -5.16 6.59 -18.49
C GLY A 251 -5.19 8.00 -19.05
N GLN A 252 -5.84 8.20 -20.20
CA GLN A 252 -5.88 9.47 -20.97
C GLN A 252 -6.31 10.71 -20.17
N ALA A 253 -7.03 10.54 -19.06
CA ALA A 253 -7.42 11.64 -18.15
C ALA A 253 -6.40 11.93 -17.03
N GLY A 254 -5.22 11.32 -17.08
CA GLY A 254 -4.19 11.36 -16.04
C GLY A 254 -3.19 12.50 -16.15
N ASP A 255 -3.33 13.39 -17.13
CA ASP A 255 -2.36 14.46 -17.43
C ASP A 255 -2.03 15.37 -16.24
N VAL A 256 -2.95 15.54 -15.28
CA VAL A 256 -2.71 16.36 -14.08
C VAL A 256 -1.59 15.80 -13.19
N MET A 257 -1.26 14.51 -13.32
CA MET A 257 -0.17 13.86 -12.59
C MET A 257 1.21 14.38 -13.00
N SER A 258 1.34 14.99 -14.19
CA SER A 258 2.59 15.61 -14.64
C SER A 258 3.14 16.64 -13.65
N ARG A 259 2.24 17.30 -12.89
CA ARG A 259 2.60 18.32 -11.89
C ARG A 259 3.35 17.78 -10.68
N LEU A 260 3.37 16.46 -10.49
CA LEU A 260 4.15 15.82 -9.42
C LEU A 260 5.61 15.60 -9.82
N TYR A 261 5.91 15.66 -11.12
CA TYR A 261 7.19 15.32 -11.70
C TYR A 261 7.92 16.55 -12.24
N THR A 262 9.23 16.46 -12.26
CA THR A 262 10.13 17.48 -12.81
C THR A 262 11.37 16.84 -13.40
N ILE A 263 12.25 17.63 -14.01
CA ILE A 263 13.48 17.15 -14.63
C ILE A 263 14.32 16.32 -13.65
N TYR A 264 14.85 15.21 -14.14
CA TYR A 264 15.70 14.31 -13.38
C TYR A 264 17.05 14.96 -13.02
N THR A 265 17.54 14.70 -11.81
CA THR A 265 18.78 15.31 -11.28
C THR A 265 19.84 14.32 -10.81
N GLY A 266 19.53 13.02 -10.80
CA GLY A 266 20.42 11.93 -10.39
C GLY A 266 20.77 11.92 -8.90
N ASN A 267 21.86 11.22 -8.59
CA ASN A 267 22.41 11.16 -7.24
C ASN A 267 22.75 12.57 -6.71
N GLY A 268 22.67 12.81 -5.41
CA GLY A 268 23.00 14.09 -4.83
C GLY A 268 22.73 14.15 -3.33
N THR A 269 22.99 15.31 -2.75
CA THR A 269 22.74 15.62 -1.34
C THR A 269 21.75 16.79 -1.26
N ARG A 270 21.30 17.11 -0.05
CA ARG A 270 20.43 18.28 0.21
C ARG A 270 21.03 19.61 -0.29
N LEU A 271 22.36 19.71 -0.40
CA LEU A 271 23.04 20.91 -0.89
C LEU A 271 23.31 20.86 -2.39
N THR A 272 23.65 19.69 -2.94
CA THR A 272 24.02 19.57 -4.35
C THR A 272 22.83 19.40 -5.29
N ARG A 273 21.70 18.84 -4.81
CA ARG A 273 20.50 18.64 -5.65
C ARG A 273 19.88 19.94 -6.18
N PRO A 274 19.70 21.03 -5.41
CA PRO A 274 19.22 22.30 -5.96
C PRO A 274 20.12 22.85 -7.07
N VAL A 275 21.45 22.72 -6.92
CA VAL A 275 22.41 23.16 -7.94
C VAL A 275 22.33 22.27 -9.19
N ARG A 276 22.25 20.94 -9.00
CA ARG A 276 22.07 19.98 -10.10
C ARG A 276 20.76 20.19 -10.84
N PHE A 277 19.69 20.53 -10.14
CA PHE A 277 18.38 20.89 -10.70
C PHE A 277 18.49 22.10 -11.62
N LEU A 278 19.04 23.21 -11.14
CA LEU A 278 19.25 24.41 -11.96
C LEU A 278 20.19 24.12 -13.15
N ALA A 279 21.23 23.32 -12.93
CA ALA A 279 22.15 22.93 -14.00
C ALA A 279 21.48 22.00 -15.04
N ALA A 280 20.59 21.09 -14.63
CA ALA A 280 19.81 20.25 -15.53
C ALA A 280 18.86 21.09 -16.38
N MET A 281 18.16 22.05 -15.76
CA MET A 281 17.30 23.00 -16.49
C MET A 281 18.09 23.83 -17.51
N ALA A 282 19.28 24.30 -17.13
CA ALA A 282 20.14 25.10 -18.01
C ALA A 282 20.75 24.28 -19.17
N ARG A 283 21.11 23.00 -18.94
CA ARG A 283 21.64 22.11 -19.97
C ARG A 283 20.56 21.58 -20.92
N HIS A 284 19.32 21.46 -20.44
CA HIS A 284 18.20 20.91 -21.20
C HIS A 284 17.00 21.88 -21.19
N PRO A 285 17.14 23.10 -21.75
CA PRO A 285 16.10 24.12 -21.67
C PRO A 285 14.85 23.73 -22.46
N VAL A 286 15.01 23.08 -23.62
CA VAL A 286 13.88 22.60 -24.44
C VAL A 286 13.08 21.53 -23.69
N ASP A 287 13.76 20.61 -23.02
CA ASP A 287 13.13 19.51 -22.27
C ASP A 287 12.36 20.05 -21.08
N THR A 288 12.98 20.98 -20.35
CA THR A 288 12.37 21.66 -19.22
C THR A 288 11.10 22.40 -19.64
N LEU A 289 11.16 23.17 -20.73
CA LEU A 289 10.00 23.86 -21.27
C LEU A 289 8.91 22.88 -21.73
N HIS A 290 9.30 21.76 -22.35
CA HIS A 290 8.36 20.73 -22.80
C HIS A 290 7.62 20.10 -21.60
N LEU A 291 8.33 19.74 -20.53
CA LEU A 291 7.73 19.20 -19.31
C LEU A 291 6.80 20.21 -18.61
N LEU A 292 7.18 21.49 -18.54
CA LEU A 292 6.41 22.52 -17.86
C LEU A 292 5.17 22.97 -18.64
N PHE A 293 5.27 23.11 -19.96
CA PHE A 293 4.26 23.77 -20.78
C PHE A 293 3.49 22.84 -21.72
N ARG A 294 3.87 21.57 -21.84
CA ARG A 294 3.14 20.56 -22.65
C ARG A 294 2.56 19.42 -21.79
N PRO A 295 1.72 19.70 -20.78
CA PRO A 295 1.12 18.67 -19.94
C PRO A 295 0.04 17.86 -20.67
N ARG A 296 -0.47 18.37 -21.81
CA ARG A 296 -1.50 17.71 -22.61
C ARG A 296 -0.95 16.40 -23.18
N HIS A 297 -1.71 15.32 -23.07
CA HIS A 297 -1.30 13.96 -23.46
C HIS A 297 -0.05 13.45 -22.73
N TRP A 298 0.27 14.00 -21.55
CA TRP A 298 1.39 13.51 -20.75
C TRP A 298 1.18 12.05 -20.36
N SER A 299 -0.04 11.68 -19.98
CA SER A 299 -0.38 10.31 -19.58
C SER A 299 -0.17 9.29 -20.71
N ARG A 300 -0.48 9.66 -21.96
CA ARG A 300 -0.26 8.82 -23.16
C ARG A 300 1.22 8.58 -23.44
N ARG A 301 2.07 9.56 -23.15
CA ARG A 301 3.51 9.55 -23.48
C ARG A 301 4.43 9.15 -22.35
N THR A 302 3.88 8.88 -21.15
CA THR A 302 4.70 8.69 -19.95
C THR A 302 4.53 7.31 -19.36
N VAL A 303 5.65 6.68 -19.09
CA VAL A 303 5.75 5.50 -18.22
C VAL A 303 6.45 5.92 -16.93
N ILE A 304 5.90 5.49 -15.81
CA ILE A 304 6.47 5.67 -14.48
C ILE A 304 7.12 4.33 -14.09
N LEU A 305 8.30 4.40 -13.50
CA LEU A 305 9.00 3.27 -12.91
C LEU A 305 8.84 3.38 -11.40
N LEU A 306 8.00 2.53 -10.84
CA LEU A 306 7.87 2.38 -9.39
C LEU A 306 8.91 1.37 -8.94
N VAL A 307 9.92 1.84 -8.23
CA VAL A 307 10.99 1.00 -7.67
C VAL A 307 10.80 0.89 -6.18
N MET A 308 10.77 -0.34 -5.67
CA MET A 308 10.60 -0.67 -4.25
C MET A 308 11.77 -1.55 -3.82
N GLN A 309 12.20 -1.45 -2.56
CA GLN A 309 13.21 -2.38 -2.02
C GLN A 309 12.80 -2.97 -0.66
N ALA A 310 13.13 -4.25 -0.47
CA ALA A 310 12.91 -4.99 0.78
C ALA A 310 14.02 -4.74 1.85
N LEU A 311 14.72 -3.61 1.78
CA LEU A 311 15.80 -3.27 2.72
C LEU A 311 15.25 -2.97 4.12
N ASP A 312 16.01 -3.30 5.15
CA ASP A 312 15.70 -2.91 6.53
C ASP A 312 16.01 -1.41 6.77
N SER A 313 15.21 -0.53 6.16
CA SER A 313 15.27 0.92 6.36
C SER A 313 14.06 1.45 7.12
N ALA A 314 14.27 2.42 7.98
CA ALA A 314 13.24 2.95 8.85
C ALA A 314 13.29 4.48 8.99
N MET A 315 12.15 5.01 9.43
CA MET A 315 11.99 6.38 9.90
C MET A 315 11.12 6.39 11.15
N ARG A 316 10.97 7.57 11.74
CA ARG A 316 10.11 7.84 12.88
C ARG A 316 9.10 8.93 12.55
N LEU A 317 7.85 8.72 12.94
CA LEU A 317 6.80 9.74 13.00
C LEU A 317 6.76 10.35 14.40
N LYS A 318 7.61 11.35 14.63
CA LYS A 318 7.72 12.04 15.92
C LYS A 318 6.51 12.97 16.13
N PRO A 319 5.76 12.83 17.23
CA PRO A 319 4.71 13.78 17.55
C PRO A 319 5.30 15.10 18.04
N VAL A 320 4.86 16.20 17.42
CA VAL A 320 5.25 17.56 17.78
C VAL A 320 4.00 18.36 18.09
N LYS A 321 3.98 19.04 19.24
CA LYS A 321 2.86 19.91 19.63
C LYS A 321 2.62 20.95 18.54
N LYS A 322 1.36 21.14 18.14
CA LYS A 322 1.03 22.19 17.18
C LYS A 322 1.24 23.56 17.82
N LYS A 323 1.77 24.52 17.05
CA LYS A 323 1.87 25.93 17.49
C LYS A 323 0.50 26.60 17.62
N PHE A 324 -0.45 26.21 16.78
CA PHE A 324 -1.83 26.69 16.78
C PHE A 324 -2.81 25.52 16.76
N GLY A 325 -3.91 25.62 17.51
CA GLY A 325 -4.91 24.57 17.66
C GLY A 325 -4.53 23.51 18.71
N LYS A 326 -5.37 22.47 18.83
CA LYS A 326 -5.18 21.37 19.80
C LYS A 326 -4.48 20.16 19.17
N GLY A 327 -3.75 19.42 19.99
CA GLY A 327 -3.12 18.15 19.64
C GLY A 327 -1.73 18.27 19.01
N VAL A 328 -1.29 17.16 18.42
CA VAL A 328 0.03 17.01 17.81
C VAL A 328 -0.05 16.91 16.29
N ARG A 329 1.03 17.30 15.61
CA ARG A 329 1.32 16.94 14.22
C ARG A 329 2.43 15.89 14.20
N LEU A 330 2.43 15.03 13.19
CA LEU A 330 3.54 14.11 12.97
C LEU A 330 4.65 14.81 12.17
N GLN A 331 5.88 14.61 12.58
CA GLN A 331 7.07 15.05 11.88
C GLN A 331 7.94 13.83 11.58
N THR A 332 8.41 13.72 10.35
CA THR A 332 9.29 12.62 9.91
C THR A 332 10.72 12.88 10.37
N GLU A 333 11.36 11.85 10.90
CA GLU A 333 12.78 11.82 11.31
C GLU A 333 13.39 10.52 10.77
N GLN A 334 14.55 10.57 10.12
CA GLN A 334 15.21 9.35 9.61
C GLN A 334 15.75 8.54 10.78
N ASP A 335 15.73 7.21 10.65
CA ASP A 335 16.51 6.37 11.55
C ASP A 335 18.01 6.61 11.28
N PRO A 336 18.82 6.92 12.31
CA PRO A 336 20.24 7.22 12.13
C PRO A 336 21.08 5.99 11.77
N GLU A 337 20.65 4.80 12.16
CA GLU A 337 21.35 3.53 11.90
C GLU A 337 20.87 2.90 10.60
N ARG A 338 19.57 3.07 10.29
CA ARG A 338 18.91 2.45 9.12
C ARG A 338 18.16 3.48 8.27
N PRO A 339 18.82 4.50 7.71
CA PRO A 339 18.13 5.56 6.98
C PRO A 339 17.51 5.06 5.68
N ASN A 340 16.38 5.64 5.27
CA ASN A 340 15.82 5.35 3.95
C ASN A 340 16.75 5.82 2.83
N PRO A 341 16.91 5.03 1.75
CA PRO A 341 17.75 5.42 0.62
C PRO A 341 17.20 6.70 -0.03
N THR A 342 18.09 7.64 -0.35
CA THR A 342 17.72 8.87 -1.10
C THR A 342 18.00 8.74 -2.60
N PHE A 343 18.60 7.63 -3.00
CA PHE A 343 18.99 7.30 -4.36
C PHE A 343 19.06 5.77 -4.49
N ILE A 344 18.48 5.23 -5.57
CA ILE A 344 18.46 3.80 -5.87
C ILE A 344 19.07 3.61 -7.25
N GLN A 345 20.17 2.87 -7.33
CA GLN A 345 20.94 2.71 -8.57
C GLN A 345 20.12 2.02 -9.66
N ALA A 346 19.42 0.93 -9.32
CA ALA A 346 18.53 0.23 -10.25
C ALA A 346 17.44 1.14 -10.85
N ALA A 347 16.91 2.09 -10.06
CA ALA A 347 15.93 3.06 -10.56
C ALA A 347 16.53 4.05 -11.57
N GLU A 348 17.74 4.55 -11.28
CA GLU A 348 18.50 5.41 -12.21
C GLU A 348 18.82 4.67 -13.52
N ASP A 349 19.30 3.43 -13.43
CA ASP A 349 19.70 2.64 -14.60
C ASP A 349 18.50 2.34 -15.50
N ALA A 350 17.38 1.89 -14.92
CA ALA A 350 16.14 1.68 -15.66
C ALA A 350 15.62 2.98 -16.28
N THR A 351 15.57 4.09 -15.54
CA THR A 351 15.09 5.38 -16.06
C THR A 351 15.95 5.90 -17.21
N LYS A 352 17.28 5.81 -17.10
CA LYS A 352 18.19 6.20 -18.17
C LYS A 352 18.05 5.30 -19.39
N TRP A 353 17.90 3.99 -19.18
CA TRP A 353 17.69 3.04 -20.26
C TRP A 353 16.40 3.35 -21.01
N PHE A 354 15.29 3.53 -20.29
CA PHE A 354 13.99 3.88 -20.88
C PHE A 354 14.08 5.21 -21.64
N ALA A 355 14.69 6.24 -21.05
CA ALA A 355 14.86 7.54 -21.71
C ALA A 355 15.68 7.42 -23.01
N LYS A 356 16.77 6.64 -23.01
CA LYS A 356 17.58 6.38 -24.21
C LYS A 356 16.77 5.61 -25.26
N ARG A 357 16.05 4.55 -24.86
CA ARG A 357 15.28 3.69 -25.76
C ARG A 357 14.07 4.38 -26.38
N THR A 358 13.46 5.33 -25.68
CA THR A 358 12.30 6.09 -26.17
C THR A 358 12.64 7.47 -26.71
N GLY A 359 13.91 7.91 -26.67
CA GLY A 359 14.27 9.32 -26.90
C GLY A 359 13.59 10.29 -25.93
N GLY A 360 13.15 9.78 -24.77
CA GLY A 360 12.30 10.46 -23.81
C GLY A 360 13.07 11.33 -22.83
N ILE A 361 12.31 12.08 -22.02
CA ILE A 361 12.82 12.98 -21.00
C ILE A 361 12.65 12.30 -19.63
N PRO A 362 13.76 11.99 -18.93
CA PRO A 362 13.69 11.41 -17.59
C PRO A 362 13.21 12.44 -16.58
N GLN A 363 12.40 11.98 -15.63
CA GLN A 363 11.72 12.75 -14.61
C GLN A 363 11.76 12.05 -13.26
N VAL A 364 11.59 12.84 -12.20
CA VAL A 364 11.40 12.35 -10.82
C VAL A 364 10.54 13.34 -10.06
N SER A 365 10.06 12.97 -8.87
CA SER A 365 9.24 13.86 -8.06
C SER A 365 9.96 15.15 -7.69
N PHE A 366 9.21 16.25 -7.54
CA PHE A 366 9.78 17.53 -7.11
C PHE A 366 10.52 17.46 -5.78
N GLY A 367 9.98 16.70 -4.80
CA GLY A 367 10.59 16.54 -3.49
C GLY A 367 11.97 15.88 -3.56
N GLU A 368 12.09 14.88 -4.43
CA GLU A 368 13.34 14.18 -4.66
C GLU A 368 14.34 15.08 -5.37
N SER A 369 13.96 15.66 -6.52
CA SER A 369 14.87 16.48 -7.34
C SER A 369 15.36 17.76 -6.66
N LEU A 370 14.53 18.42 -5.85
CA LEU A 370 14.86 19.72 -5.26
C LEU A 370 15.38 19.62 -3.82
N PHE A 371 14.84 18.70 -3.00
CA PHE A 371 15.10 18.70 -1.56
C PHE A 371 15.83 17.46 -1.04
N ASN A 372 16.17 16.50 -1.91
CA ASN A 372 16.73 15.21 -1.49
C ASN A 372 15.82 14.49 -0.49
N ILE A 373 14.51 14.59 -0.70
CA ILE A 373 13.46 13.96 0.11
C ILE A 373 12.83 12.86 -0.75
N PRO A 374 13.04 11.56 -0.43
CA PRO A 374 12.41 10.48 -1.16
C PRO A 374 10.88 10.57 -1.02
N THR A 375 10.18 10.15 -2.07
CA THR A 375 8.71 10.12 -2.09
C THR A 375 8.26 8.67 -2.07
N THR A 376 7.26 8.37 -1.26
CA THR A 376 6.67 7.03 -1.17
C THR A 376 5.16 7.10 -1.35
N ALA A 377 4.61 6.12 -2.07
CA ALA A 377 3.19 5.83 -2.13
C ALA A 377 2.76 4.89 -0.98
N HIS A 378 3.69 4.16 -0.38
CA HIS A 378 3.44 3.08 0.58
C HIS A 378 4.12 3.36 1.93
N ILE A 379 3.50 4.23 2.73
CA ILE A 379 3.88 4.41 4.14
C ILE A 379 3.25 3.34 5.03
N LEU A 380 4.08 2.70 5.84
CA LEU A 380 3.78 1.55 6.68
C LEU A 380 4.41 1.72 8.07
N GLY A 381 4.01 0.91 9.04
CA GLY A 381 4.61 0.88 10.37
C GLY A 381 4.26 2.07 11.27
N GLY A 382 5.00 2.23 12.37
CA GLY A 382 4.72 3.20 13.43
C GLY A 382 3.89 2.66 14.59
N ALA A 383 3.13 1.59 14.38
CA ALA A 383 2.46 0.86 15.46
C ALA A 383 2.66 -0.65 15.28
N VAL A 384 3.92 -1.03 15.11
CA VAL A 384 4.33 -2.36 14.66
C VAL A 384 4.17 -3.43 15.75
N VAL A 385 4.09 -4.68 15.29
CA VAL A 385 4.17 -5.87 16.15
C VAL A 385 5.53 -5.92 16.87
N GLY A 386 5.54 -6.36 18.12
CA GLY A 386 6.77 -6.66 18.87
C GLY A 386 6.55 -7.67 19.99
N HIS A 387 7.64 -8.13 20.60
CA HIS A 387 7.61 -9.07 21.73
C HIS A 387 7.06 -8.46 23.02
N SER A 388 7.16 -7.13 23.16
CA SER A 388 6.81 -6.42 24.37
C SER A 388 6.50 -4.93 24.08
N PRO A 389 5.93 -4.19 25.05
CA PRO A 389 5.69 -2.76 24.90
C PRO A 389 6.95 -1.94 24.60
N GLU A 390 8.14 -2.45 24.95
CA GLU A 390 9.43 -1.79 24.70
C GLU A 390 9.93 -1.98 23.26
N THR A 391 9.43 -2.98 22.54
CA THR A 391 9.89 -3.36 21.19
C THR A 391 8.84 -3.13 20.11
N GLY A 392 7.55 -3.13 20.46
CA GLY A 392 6.43 -2.84 19.56
C GLY A 392 5.28 -2.10 20.25
N VAL A 393 4.22 -1.82 19.49
CA VAL A 393 2.97 -1.20 19.99
C VAL A 393 1.86 -2.22 20.16
N ILE A 394 1.90 -3.27 19.35
CA ILE A 394 0.94 -4.38 19.40
C ILE A 394 1.64 -5.71 19.62
N ASP A 395 0.93 -6.65 20.23
CA ASP A 395 1.35 -8.03 20.36
C ASP A 395 1.22 -8.82 19.06
N LEU A 396 1.56 -10.11 19.12
CA LEU A 396 1.52 -11.02 17.97
C LEU A 396 0.12 -11.18 17.38
N ASP A 397 -0.96 -10.91 18.12
CA ASP A 397 -2.35 -11.02 17.68
C ASP A 397 -3.01 -9.65 17.43
N ASN A 398 -2.18 -8.61 17.27
CA ASN A 398 -2.56 -7.23 16.99
C ASN A 398 -3.25 -6.48 18.13
N HIS A 399 -3.24 -6.99 19.37
CA HIS A 399 -3.74 -6.24 20.53
C HIS A 399 -2.74 -5.17 20.95
N VAL A 400 -3.25 -3.99 21.28
CA VAL A 400 -2.42 -2.88 21.75
C VAL A 400 -1.96 -3.16 23.17
N PHE A 401 -0.64 -3.15 23.38
CA PHE A 401 -0.07 -3.32 24.71
C PHE A 401 -0.63 -2.30 25.70
N GLY A 402 -0.93 -2.78 26.92
CA GLY A 402 -1.48 -1.96 28.01
C GLY A 402 -3.00 -1.75 27.95
N TYR A 403 -3.70 -2.38 26.99
CA TYR A 403 -5.15 -2.24 26.83
C TYR A 403 -5.85 -3.55 26.47
N GLU A 404 -7.03 -3.74 27.03
CA GLU A 404 -7.97 -4.82 26.74
C GLU A 404 -8.98 -4.40 25.67
N ASN A 405 -9.27 -5.28 24.71
CA ASN A 405 -10.22 -5.03 23.61
C ASN A 405 -9.85 -3.83 22.71
N LEU A 406 -8.55 -3.57 22.55
CA LEU A 406 -8.02 -2.55 21.63
C LEU A 406 -7.05 -3.20 20.66
N MET A 407 -7.29 -3.04 19.35
CA MET A 407 -6.46 -3.65 18.30
C MET A 407 -6.06 -2.62 17.23
N ILE A 408 -5.00 -2.93 16.49
CA ILE A 408 -4.59 -2.18 15.30
C ILE A 408 -4.54 -3.12 14.09
N CYS A 409 -5.34 -2.84 13.07
CA CYS A 409 -5.48 -3.67 11.88
C CYS A 409 -5.44 -2.80 10.62
N ASP A 410 -4.26 -2.26 10.32
CA ASP A 410 -3.95 -1.52 9.10
C ASP A 410 -2.44 -1.49 8.82
N GLY A 411 -2.03 -0.67 7.84
CA GLY A 411 -0.63 -0.50 7.45
C GLY A 411 0.33 -0.07 8.56
N SER A 412 -0.13 0.51 9.68
CA SER A 412 0.75 0.83 10.82
C SER A 412 1.27 -0.39 11.57
N ALA A 413 0.58 -1.54 11.46
CA ALA A 413 0.97 -2.79 12.09
C ALA A 413 2.12 -3.50 11.34
N VAL A 414 2.34 -3.17 10.06
CA VAL A 414 3.32 -3.84 9.20
C VAL A 414 4.75 -3.50 9.67
N PRO A 415 5.57 -4.49 10.08
CA PRO A 415 6.85 -4.26 10.73
C PRO A 415 8.03 -4.03 9.77
N ALA A 416 7.92 -4.49 8.52
CA ALA A 416 9.00 -4.57 7.56
C ALA A 416 8.63 -3.95 6.20
N ASN A 417 9.64 -3.62 5.39
CA ASN A 417 9.42 -3.25 3.99
C ASN A 417 9.09 -4.52 3.18
N PRO A 418 7.89 -4.67 2.61
CA PRO A 418 7.56 -5.87 1.84
C PRO A 418 8.27 -5.97 0.49
N GLY A 419 8.85 -4.88 -0.02
CA GLY A 419 9.47 -4.83 -1.35
C GLY A 419 8.47 -4.94 -2.51
N VAL A 420 7.17 -4.92 -2.20
CA VAL A 420 6.04 -5.01 -3.14
C VAL A 420 4.88 -4.15 -2.65
N ASN A 421 3.80 -4.00 -3.43
CA ASN A 421 2.65 -3.20 -2.99
C ASN A 421 1.96 -3.85 -1.76
N PRO A 422 1.76 -3.11 -0.66
CA PRO A 422 1.50 -3.72 0.65
C PRO A 422 0.04 -4.10 0.92
N SER A 423 -0.91 -3.73 0.05
CA SER A 423 -2.34 -3.91 0.35
C SER A 423 -2.74 -5.37 0.56
N LEU A 424 -2.10 -6.30 -0.15
CA LEU A 424 -2.37 -7.73 0.05
C LEU A 424 -1.87 -8.19 1.44
N THR A 425 -0.64 -7.84 1.80
CA THR A 425 -0.06 -8.12 3.13
C THR A 425 -0.87 -7.51 4.27
N ILE A 426 -1.28 -6.25 4.15
CA ILE A 426 -2.14 -5.60 5.17
C ILE A 426 -3.44 -6.38 5.34
N THR A 427 -4.03 -6.85 4.24
CA THR A 427 -5.27 -7.64 4.27
C THR A 427 -5.03 -9.01 4.91
N ALA A 428 -3.96 -9.71 4.54
CA ALA A 428 -3.61 -11.02 5.11
C ALA A 428 -3.32 -10.94 6.62
N MET A 429 -2.54 -9.94 7.07
CA MET A 429 -2.31 -9.71 8.50
C MET A 429 -3.61 -9.38 9.25
N THR A 430 -4.52 -8.63 8.61
CA THR A 430 -5.83 -8.31 9.20
C THR A 430 -6.72 -9.54 9.28
N GLU A 431 -6.79 -10.35 8.23
CA GLU A 431 -7.50 -11.64 8.22
C GLU A 431 -6.99 -12.56 9.34
N ARG A 432 -5.67 -12.61 9.52
CA ARG A 432 -5.05 -13.35 10.63
C ARG A 432 -5.54 -12.86 11.98
N ALA A 433 -5.42 -11.55 12.26
CA ALA A 433 -5.87 -10.97 13.52
C ALA A 433 -7.36 -11.21 13.77
N MET A 434 -8.20 -11.03 12.75
CA MET A 434 -9.65 -11.23 12.87
C MET A 434 -10.04 -12.70 13.02
N SER A 435 -9.23 -13.65 12.55
CA SER A 435 -9.47 -15.09 12.76
C SER A 435 -9.38 -15.50 14.23
N LYS A 436 -8.67 -14.73 15.06
CA LYS A 436 -8.56 -14.94 16.51
C LYS A 436 -9.76 -14.37 17.29
N ILE A 437 -10.60 -13.55 16.64
CA ILE A 437 -11.81 -13.01 17.27
C ILE A 437 -12.94 -14.05 17.19
N PRO A 438 -13.53 -14.44 18.32
CA PRO A 438 -14.64 -15.39 18.32
C PRO A 438 -15.85 -14.85 17.53
N PRO A 439 -16.57 -15.72 16.79
CA PRO A 439 -17.82 -15.34 16.17
C PRO A 439 -18.83 -14.85 17.21
N LYS A 440 -19.62 -13.83 16.84
CA LYS A 440 -20.65 -13.24 17.72
C LYS A 440 -21.73 -14.23 18.18
N HIS A 441 -21.93 -15.34 17.47
CA HIS A 441 -22.96 -16.35 17.78
C HIS A 441 -22.32 -17.68 18.16
N ALA A 442 -22.88 -18.32 19.19
CA ALA A 442 -22.36 -19.54 19.82
C ALA A 442 -22.33 -20.78 18.91
N ASP A 443 -23.08 -20.80 17.81
CA ASP A 443 -23.01 -21.87 16.79
C ASP A 443 -21.80 -21.70 15.84
N GLY A 444 -21.07 -20.59 15.99
CA GLY A 444 -19.94 -20.23 15.16
C GLY A 444 -20.31 -20.04 13.69
N ARG A 445 -21.57 -20.06 13.25
CA ARG A 445 -21.93 -19.99 11.82
C ARG A 445 -22.16 -18.54 11.42
N LEU A 446 -21.36 -18.06 10.45
CA LEU A 446 -21.64 -16.79 9.76
C LEU A 446 -22.87 -17.03 8.89
N LYS A 447 -24.05 -16.57 9.34
CA LYS A 447 -25.33 -16.99 8.75
C LYS A 447 -25.48 -16.69 7.26
N HIS A 448 -24.72 -15.77 6.67
CA HIS A 448 -24.96 -15.28 5.31
C HIS A 448 -23.69 -14.80 4.57
N LEU A 449 -22.57 -15.52 4.72
CA LEU A 449 -21.41 -15.29 3.85
C LEU A 449 -21.21 -16.48 2.90
N PRO A 450 -21.01 -16.22 1.59
CA PRO A 450 -20.58 -17.24 0.65
C PRO A 450 -19.25 -17.83 1.12
N SER A 451 -18.96 -19.07 0.75
CA SER A 451 -17.76 -19.78 1.24
C SER A 451 -16.46 -19.02 0.92
N GLU A 452 -16.50 -18.28 -0.19
CA GLU A 452 -15.50 -17.43 -0.80
C GLU A 452 -15.25 -16.16 0.02
N ALA A 453 -16.24 -15.70 0.80
CA ALA A 453 -16.13 -14.55 1.68
C ALA A 453 -15.94 -14.90 3.16
N ARG A 454 -15.87 -16.20 3.48
CA ARG A 454 -15.59 -16.63 4.86
C ARG A 454 -14.09 -16.54 5.13
N PRO A 455 -13.68 -15.98 6.29
CA PRO A 455 -12.29 -15.99 6.68
C PRO A 455 -11.80 -17.43 6.82
N ALA A 456 -10.52 -17.68 6.49
CA ALA A 456 -9.87 -18.95 6.82
C ALA A 456 -10.03 -19.18 8.33
N ARG A 457 -10.82 -20.20 8.70
CA ARG A 457 -10.86 -20.68 10.07
C ARG A 457 -9.66 -21.60 10.21
N THR A 458 -8.72 -21.24 11.08
CA THR A 458 -7.71 -22.16 11.57
C THR A 458 -8.39 -23.17 12.51
N ALA A 459 -9.27 -23.98 11.96
CA ALA A 459 -9.72 -25.21 12.59
C ALA A 459 -8.67 -26.26 12.22
N ASP A 460 -7.80 -26.57 13.18
CA ASP A 460 -6.57 -27.36 13.08
C ASP A 460 -5.35 -26.64 12.48
N ASN A 461 -4.30 -26.55 13.29
CA ASN A 461 -2.95 -26.07 12.97
C ASN A 461 -2.20 -26.99 11.98
N THR A 462 -2.89 -27.49 10.95
CA THR A 462 -2.23 -28.25 9.89
C THR A 462 -2.14 -27.36 8.67
N PRO A 463 -0.96 -26.84 8.31
CA PRO A 463 -0.81 -26.11 7.06
C PRO A 463 -1.26 -27.03 5.91
N PRO A 464 -1.89 -26.48 4.86
CA PRO A 464 -2.08 -27.25 3.64
C PRO A 464 -0.72 -27.79 3.19
N PRO A 465 -0.65 -29.01 2.63
CA PRO A 465 0.60 -29.55 2.12
C PRO A 465 1.26 -28.52 1.22
N ARG A 466 2.56 -28.28 1.43
CA ARG A 466 3.42 -27.50 0.55
C ARG A 466 3.18 -27.99 -0.88
N GLU A 467 2.43 -27.24 -1.67
CA GLU A 467 2.78 -27.14 -3.06
C GLU A 467 4.07 -26.31 -3.07
N PRO A 468 5.16 -26.82 -3.67
CA PRO A 468 6.37 -26.01 -3.79
C PRO A 468 5.96 -24.70 -4.46
N GLY A 469 6.12 -23.60 -3.72
CA GLY A 469 6.14 -22.27 -4.32
C GLY A 469 7.17 -22.27 -5.46
N PRO A 470 7.01 -21.38 -6.45
CA PRO A 470 7.87 -21.35 -7.63
C PRO A 470 9.33 -21.41 -7.17
N SER A 471 9.98 -22.51 -7.54
CA SER A 471 11.39 -22.78 -7.26
C SER A 471 12.25 -21.61 -7.73
N GLU A 472 13.44 -21.49 -7.17
CA GLU A 472 14.56 -20.64 -7.62
C GLU A 472 14.96 -20.84 -9.10
N THR A 473 14.21 -21.64 -9.84
CA THR A 473 14.26 -21.76 -11.29
C THR A 473 12.84 -21.57 -11.82
N ALA A 474 12.63 -20.50 -12.58
CA ALA A 474 11.43 -20.26 -13.34
C ALA A 474 11.04 -21.49 -14.18
N GLU A 475 9.83 -22.00 -14.01
CA GLU A 475 9.10 -22.75 -15.05
C GLU A 475 7.59 -22.78 -14.74
N SER A 476 6.82 -22.10 -15.61
CA SER A 476 5.38 -22.19 -15.91
C SER A 476 4.36 -22.43 -14.79
N TRP A 477 3.62 -21.38 -14.42
CA TRP A 477 2.28 -21.50 -13.82
C TRP A 477 1.26 -21.88 -14.91
N THR A 478 0.64 -23.05 -14.79
CA THR A 478 -0.45 -23.48 -15.69
C THR A 478 -1.80 -22.95 -15.17
N PRO A 479 -2.64 -22.31 -16.00
CA PRO A 479 -3.97 -21.86 -15.56
C PRO A 479 -4.86 -23.03 -15.16
N LEU A 480 -5.59 -22.86 -14.05
CA LEU A 480 -6.84 -23.61 -13.84
C LEU A 480 -7.78 -23.27 -15.01
N GLU A 481 -8.05 -24.27 -15.84
CA GLU A 481 -9.04 -24.20 -16.92
C GLU A 481 -10.48 -24.28 -16.36
N PRO A 482 -11.49 -23.84 -17.16
CA PRO A 482 -12.63 -23.02 -16.71
C PRO A 482 -13.66 -23.66 -15.78
#